data_AF-A0A7G8T8E6-F1
#
_entry.id   AF-A0A7G8T8E6-F1
#
_cell.length_a   1.000
_cell.length_b   1.000
_cell.length_c   1.000
_cell.angle_alpha   90.00
_cell.angle_beta   90.00
_cell.angle_gamma   90.00
#
_symmetry.space_group_name_H-M   'P 1'
#
loop_
_entity.id
_entity.type
_entity.pdbx_description
1 polymer ?
#
loop_
_entity_poly.entity_id
_entity_poly.type
_entity_poly.pdbx_seq_one_letter_code
_entity_poly.pdbx_strand_id
1 'polypeptide(L)'
;MNIFQNPEDLLVSKETEQPSSITDLLLLTTDIRTKLGGEGYLVESYLSHFFQAVIASSSQEAVSDGYEVSSELRDLCFYALDAVSGNSSEHKHRPFQLTNTGAEAEEHPFYPEVKQNFEEHSDQSAQRFTVVNRHYALLAEKFLQYAMSRFLSDKRDSISEVLQNADLNMLYDRISAVVGEPPMERINRMLKEQFLAVPASMGFSYGLSCALLDSLVYEDSETGKQVFQLLMDDCSEKLK
;
A
#
# COMPACT_ATOMS: atom_id res chain seq x y z
N MET A 1 -23.35 8.68 5.55
CA MET A 1 -22.81 8.50 4.19
C MET A 1 -22.66 7.01 3.89
N ASN A 2 -23.11 6.57 2.71
CA ASN A 2 -22.99 5.18 2.26
C ASN A 2 -21.53 4.90 1.84
N ILE A 3 -20.92 3.89 2.46
CA ILE A 3 -19.49 3.58 2.32
C ILE A 3 -19.15 2.87 1.00
N PHE A 4 -20.16 2.33 0.31
CA PHE A 4 -19.98 1.60 -0.94
C PHE A 4 -20.20 2.46 -2.18
N GLN A 5 -20.55 3.74 -2.01
CA GLN A 5 -20.59 4.69 -3.12
C GLN A 5 -19.19 4.96 -3.69
N ASN A 6 -18.15 4.80 -2.88
CA ASN A 6 -16.76 4.92 -3.31
C ASN A 6 -15.91 3.81 -2.66
N PRO A 7 -15.49 2.78 -3.41
CA PRO A 7 -14.64 1.69 -2.88
C PRO A 7 -13.34 2.18 -2.23
N GLU A 8 -12.84 3.35 -2.62
CA GLU A 8 -11.66 3.99 -2.02
C GLU A 8 -11.84 4.31 -0.53
N ASP A 9 -13.08 4.49 -0.07
CA ASP A 9 -13.38 4.70 1.36
C ASP A 9 -13.09 3.45 2.22
N LEU A 10 -12.87 2.28 1.62
CA LEU A 10 -12.37 1.06 2.29
C LEU A 10 -10.84 1.00 2.34
N LEU A 11 -10.15 1.79 1.50
CA LEU A 11 -8.72 1.73 1.28
C LEU A 11 -7.96 2.91 1.91
N VAL A 12 -8.65 3.97 2.31
CA VAL A 12 -8.07 5.21 2.84
C VAL A 12 -8.76 5.61 4.16
N SER A 13 -7.98 6.09 5.14
CA SER A 13 -8.51 6.49 6.45
C SER A 13 -9.16 7.87 6.38
N LYS A 14 -10.16 8.08 7.24
CA LYS A 14 -10.63 9.40 7.65
C LYS A 14 -10.51 9.46 9.17
N GLU A 15 -10.07 10.59 9.71
CA GLU A 15 -9.92 10.79 11.16
C GLU A 15 -11.21 10.42 11.91
N THR A 16 -11.10 9.60 12.95
CA THR A 16 -12.25 9.24 13.81
C THR A 16 -11.85 9.13 15.28
N GLU A 17 -12.78 9.54 16.16
CA GLU A 17 -12.74 9.39 17.62
C GLU A 17 -12.86 7.91 18.04
N GLN A 18 -12.73 7.64 19.36
CA GLN A 18 -12.65 6.32 19.98
C GLN A 18 -13.55 5.23 19.33
N PRO A 19 -13.01 4.04 19.04
CA PRO A 19 -13.73 3.01 18.31
C PRO A 19 -14.87 2.41 19.14
N SER A 20 -16.06 2.38 18.56
CA SER A 20 -17.32 1.95 19.19
C SER A 20 -17.47 0.42 19.27
N SER A 21 -17.80 -0.16 20.43
CA SER A 21 -17.68 -1.62 20.68
C SER A 21 -18.44 -2.52 19.68
N ILE A 22 -17.90 -3.71 19.39
CA ILE A 22 -18.58 -4.76 18.61
C ILE A 22 -19.96 -5.10 19.19
N THR A 23 -20.10 -5.06 20.52
CA THR A 23 -21.39 -5.29 21.19
C THR A 23 -22.39 -4.20 20.82
N ASP A 24 -21.97 -2.94 20.75
CA ASP A 24 -22.85 -1.83 20.38
C ASP A 24 -23.30 -1.94 18.92
N LEU A 25 -22.39 -2.39 18.03
CA LEU A 25 -22.72 -2.66 16.62
C LEU A 25 -23.78 -3.76 16.52
N LEU A 26 -23.58 -4.87 17.25
CA LEU A 26 -24.52 -5.99 17.25
C LEU A 26 -25.88 -5.61 17.84
N LEU A 27 -25.91 -4.77 18.87
CA LEU A 27 -27.16 -4.25 19.43
C LEU A 27 -27.91 -3.37 18.44
N LEU A 28 -27.21 -2.43 17.78
CA LEU A 28 -27.81 -1.54 16.78
C LEU A 28 -28.33 -2.32 15.57
N THR A 29 -27.56 -3.26 15.05
CA THR A 29 -27.96 -4.10 13.92
C THR A 29 -29.10 -5.04 14.28
N THR A 30 -29.16 -5.53 15.53
CA THR A 30 -30.31 -6.30 16.05
C THR A 30 -31.58 -5.45 16.12
N ASP A 31 -31.50 -4.19 16.57
CA ASP A 31 -32.64 -3.26 16.58
C ASP A 31 -33.14 -2.94 15.16
N ILE A 32 -32.24 -2.81 14.19
CA ILE A 32 -32.64 -2.65 12.79
C ILE A 32 -33.31 -3.94 12.27
N ARG A 33 -32.72 -5.11 12.57
CA ARG A 33 -33.29 -6.40 12.18
C ARG A 33 -34.71 -6.59 12.70
N THR A 34 -34.98 -6.22 13.96
CA THR A 34 -36.32 -6.32 14.55
C THR A 34 -37.30 -5.35 13.89
N LYS A 35 -36.88 -4.12 13.58
CA LYS A 35 -37.70 -3.13 12.85
C LYS A 35 -38.03 -3.55 11.42
N LEU A 36 -37.12 -4.23 10.74
CA LEU A 36 -37.34 -4.79 9.41
C LEU A 36 -38.31 -5.98 9.40
N GLY A 37 -38.56 -6.62 10.55
CA GLY A 37 -39.47 -7.75 10.68
C GLY A 37 -39.11 -8.90 9.73
N GLY A 38 -40.02 -9.25 8.82
CA GLY A 38 -39.80 -10.33 7.84
C GLY A 38 -38.66 -10.07 6.85
N GLU A 39 -38.20 -8.82 6.72
CA GLU A 39 -37.07 -8.44 5.87
C GLU A 39 -35.74 -8.27 6.64
N GLY A 40 -35.66 -8.81 7.86
CA GLY A 40 -34.44 -8.75 8.69
C GLY A 40 -33.18 -9.29 8.00
N TYR A 41 -33.32 -10.18 7.02
CA TYR A 41 -32.21 -10.69 6.22
C TYR A 41 -31.47 -9.61 5.42
N LEU A 42 -32.09 -8.45 5.17
CA LEU A 42 -31.46 -7.35 4.41
C LEU A 42 -30.26 -6.77 5.16
N VAL A 43 -30.37 -6.53 6.46
CA VAL A 43 -29.25 -6.01 7.26
C VAL A 43 -28.18 -7.08 7.48
N GLU A 44 -28.57 -8.35 7.61
CA GLU A 44 -27.63 -9.47 7.69
C GLU A 44 -26.82 -9.62 6.39
N SER A 45 -27.50 -9.50 5.25
CA SER A 45 -26.87 -9.47 3.92
C SER A 45 -25.93 -8.27 3.77
N TYR A 46 -26.36 -7.07 4.17
CA TYR A 46 -25.52 -5.87 4.12
C TYR A 46 -24.22 -6.04 4.92
N LEU A 47 -24.33 -6.55 6.15
CA LEU A 47 -23.16 -6.81 7.00
C LEU A 47 -22.27 -7.91 6.42
N SER A 48 -22.83 -9.00 5.89
CA SER A 48 -22.06 -10.08 5.28
C SER A 48 -21.21 -9.58 4.12
N HIS A 49 -21.81 -8.80 3.21
CA HIS A 49 -21.08 -8.22 2.08
C HIS A 49 -20.04 -7.20 2.52
N PHE A 50 -20.33 -6.39 3.56
CA PHE A 50 -19.30 -5.53 4.16
C PHE A 50 -18.13 -6.34 4.71
N PHE A 51 -18.38 -7.38 5.50
CA PHE A 51 -17.30 -8.19 6.07
C PHE A 51 -16.48 -8.90 4.99
N GLN A 52 -17.12 -9.39 3.93
CA GLN A 52 -16.42 -9.97 2.78
C GLN A 52 -15.57 -8.94 2.04
N ALA A 53 -16.09 -7.74 1.81
CA ALA A 53 -15.34 -6.64 1.20
C ALA A 53 -14.15 -6.23 2.07
N VAL A 54 -14.35 -6.13 3.38
CA VAL A 54 -13.26 -5.88 4.33
C VAL A 54 -12.24 -6.99 4.31
N ILE A 55 -12.62 -8.26 4.27
CA ILE A 55 -11.65 -9.37 4.21
C ILE A 55 -10.86 -9.32 2.89
N ALA A 56 -11.51 -9.00 1.77
CA ALA A 56 -10.86 -8.87 0.47
C ALA A 56 -9.95 -7.62 0.37
N SER A 57 -10.32 -6.53 1.04
CA SER A 57 -9.50 -5.32 1.15
C SER A 57 -8.43 -5.43 2.23
N SER A 58 -8.69 -6.24 3.25
CA SER A 58 -7.87 -6.40 4.44
C SER A 58 -6.64 -7.18 4.07
N SER A 59 -5.54 -6.53 4.37
CA SER A 59 -4.24 -6.92 3.96
C SER A 59 -3.45 -7.14 5.24
N GLN A 60 -3.74 -8.25 5.94
CA GLN A 60 -2.76 -8.79 6.88
C GLN A 60 -1.35 -8.85 6.22
N GLU A 61 -1.33 -8.97 4.90
CA GLU A 61 -0.16 -8.97 4.05
C GLU A 61 0.24 -7.59 3.48
N ALA A 62 -0.50 -6.48 3.59
CA ALA A 62 -0.09 -5.23 2.89
C ALA A 62 1.28 -4.70 3.34
N VAL A 63 1.63 -4.89 4.61
CA VAL A 63 2.97 -4.55 5.10
C VAL A 63 4.00 -5.44 4.41
N SER A 64 3.71 -6.73 4.22
CA SER A 64 4.53 -7.65 3.42
C SER A 64 4.58 -7.21 1.97
N ASP A 65 3.43 -6.98 1.32
CA ASP A 65 3.31 -6.53 -0.07
C ASP A 65 4.16 -5.27 -0.32
N GLY A 66 4.07 -4.28 0.58
CA GLY A 66 4.83 -3.04 0.50
C GLY A 66 6.34 -3.22 0.70
N TYR A 67 6.75 -4.18 1.54
CA TYR A 67 8.16 -4.52 1.73
C TYR A 67 8.70 -5.35 0.55
N GLU A 68 7.89 -6.27 0.01
CA GLU A 68 8.25 -7.15 -1.10
C GLU A 68 8.37 -6.38 -2.40
N VAL A 69 7.40 -5.52 -2.74
CA VAL A 69 7.48 -4.67 -3.95
C VAL A 69 8.67 -3.71 -3.89
N SER A 70 9.12 -3.35 -2.69
CA SER A 70 10.31 -2.55 -2.49
C SER A 70 11.58 -3.24 -3.03
N SER A 71 11.61 -4.58 -3.06
CA SER A 71 12.73 -5.31 -3.66
C SER A 71 12.90 -5.01 -5.15
N GLU A 72 11.81 -4.74 -5.87
CA GLU A 72 11.85 -4.36 -7.29
C GLU A 72 12.66 -3.07 -7.50
N LEU A 73 12.47 -2.04 -6.66
CA LEU A 73 13.26 -0.81 -6.73
C LEU A 73 14.74 -1.09 -6.50
N ARG A 74 15.07 -1.95 -5.54
CA ARG A 74 16.45 -2.32 -5.24
C ARG A 74 17.10 -3.04 -6.43
N ASP A 75 16.37 -3.92 -7.08
CA ASP A 75 16.84 -4.66 -8.25
C ASP A 75 17.04 -3.74 -9.46
N LEU A 76 16.14 -2.78 -9.69
CA LEU A 76 16.32 -1.75 -10.71
C LEU A 76 17.57 -0.90 -10.46
N CYS A 77 17.85 -0.53 -9.20
CA CYS A 77 19.07 0.19 -8.84
C CYS A 77 20.34 -0.65 -9.09
N PHE A 78 20.32 -1.95 -8.78
CA PHE A 78 21.44 -2.84 -9.11
C PHE A 78 21.66 -2.92 -10.62
N TYR A 79 20.57 -3.09 -11.37
CA TYR A 79 20.62 -3.14 -12.82
C TYR A 79 21.20 -1.86 -13.43
N ALA A 80 20.76 -0.68 -12.97
CA ALA A 80 21.29 0.61 -13.41
C ALA A 80 22.80 0.74 -13.11
N LEU A 81 23.25 0.34 -11.93
CA LEU A 81 24.67 0.36 -11.55
C LEU A 81 25.54 -0.53 -12.47
N ASP A 82 25.07 -1.74 -12.76
CA ASP A 82 25.79 -2.69 -13.63
C ASP A 82 25.84 -2.19 -15.08
N ALA A 83 24.77 -1.56 -15.56
CA ALA A 83 24.70 -0.95 -16.89
C ALA A 83 25.71 0.19 -17.08
N VAL A 84 25.87 1.06 -16.07
CA VAL A 84 26.86 2.16 -16.09
C VAL A 84 28.30 1.63 -16.09
N SER A 85 28.54 0.51 -15.41
CA SER A 85 29.88 -0.08 -15.25
C SER A 85 30.37 -0.84 -16.50
N GLY A 86 29.54 -1.02 -17.53
CA GLY A 86 29.85 -1.85 -18.71
C GLY A 86 30.01 -3.34 -18.41
N ASN A 87 29.69 -3.77 -17.18
CA ASN A 87 29.71 -5.16 -16.75
C ASN A 87 28.37 -5.83 -17.10
N SER A 88 28.06 -5.91 -18.39
CA SER A 88 26.91 -6.67 -18.90
C SER A 88 27.14 -8.19 -18.88
N SER A 89 28.13 -8.67 -18.11
CA SER A 89 28.48 -10.09 -18.05
C SER A 89 27.58 -10.81 -17.05
N GLU A 90 26.60 -11.54 -17.60
CA GLU A 90 25.83 -12.62 -17.00
C GLU A 90 25.25 -12.31 -15.60
N HIS A 91 23.95 -11.97 -15.57
CA HIS A 91 23.10 -11.91 -14.37
C HIS A 91 22.97 -13.28 -13.66
N LYS A 92 24.09 -13.90 -13.29
CA LYS A 92 24.16 -15.13 -12.51
C LYS A 92 24.40 -14.71 -11.07
N HIS A 93 23.41 -15.02 -10.23
CA HIS A 93 23.37 -14.83 -8.78
C HIS A 93 22.69 -13.53 -8.30
N ARG A 94 21.35 -13.50 -8.32
CA ARG A 94 20.54 -13.80 -7.12
C ARG A 94 19.03 -13.81 -7.39
N PRO A 95 18.25 -14.48 -6.52
CA PRO A 95 16.82 -14.68 -6.67
C PRO A 95 16.04 -13.54 -6.01
N PHE A 96 15.29 -12.76 -6.79
CA PHE A 96 13.87 -12.48 -6.55
C PHE A 96 13.30 -11.69 -7.74
N GLN A 97 12.42 -12.33 -8.50
CA GLN A 97 11.32 -11.79 -9.31
C GLN A 97 11.49 -10.56 -10.23
N LEU A 98 12.65 -10.36 -10.87
CA LEU A 98 12.68 -9.99 -12.30
C LEU A 98 13.18 -11.22 -13.07
N THR A 99 12.37 -11.72 -14.00
CA THR A 99 12.63 -12.96 -14.73
C THR A 99 13.80 -12.81 -15.71
N ASN A 100 15.03 -12.92 -15.19
CA ASN A 100 16.22 -13.40 -15.91
C ASN A 100 16.66 -12.72 -17.22
N THR A 101 16.14 -11.55 -17.61
CA THR A 101 16.71 -10.81 -18.75
C THR A 101 16.79 -9.31 -18.48
N GLY A 102 17.92 -8.68 -18.83
CA GLY A 102 18.06 -7.22 -18.77
C GLY A 102 17.02 -6.47 -19.59
N ALA A 103 16.37 -7.14 -20.56
CA ALA A 103 15.25 -6.60 -21.33
C ALA A 103 14.03 -6.28 -20.44
N GLU A 104 13.71 -7.11 -19.44
CA GLU A 104 12.57 -6.87 -18.55
C GLU A 104 12.80 -5.68 -17.61
N ALA A 105 14.06 -5.44 -17.22
CA ALA A 105 14.42 -4.28 -16.42
C ALA A 105 14.33 -2.98 -17.24
N GLU A 106 14.78 -2.99 -18.51
CA GLU A 106 14.65 -1.84 -19.42
C GLU A 106 13.19 -1.51 -19.77
N GLU A 107 12.33 -2.53 -19.85
CA GLU A 107 10.89 -2.38 -20.09
C GLU A 107 10.10 -1.98 -18.84
N HIS A 108 10.71 -2.04 -17.64
CA HIS A 108 10.02 -1.73 -16.41
C HIS A 108 9.58 -0.24 -16.38
N PRO A 109 8.30 0.09 -16.09
CA PRO A 109 7.79 1.46 -16.18
C PRO A 109 8.52 2.49 -15.31
N PHE A 110 9.12 2.05 -14.20
CA PHE A 110 9.87 2.91 -13.29
C PHE A 110 11.37 3.01 -13.61
N TYR A 111 11.90 2.17 -14.50
CA TYR A 111 13.32 2.17 -14.84
C TYR A 111 13.85 3.52 -15.38
N PRO A 112 13.11 4.28 -16.22
CA PRO A 112 13.57 5.60 -16.68
C PRO A 112 13.90 6.57 -15.53
N GLU A 113 13.10 6.58 -14.47
CA GLU A 113 13.34 7.41 -13.26
C GLU A 113 14.60 6.95 -12.51
N VAL A 114 14.81 5.64 -12.42
CA VAL A 114 16.03 5.06 -11.81
C VAL A 114 17.26 5.48 -12.59
N LYS A 115 17.24 5.26 -13.92
CA LYS A 115 18.34 5.62 -14.81
C LYS A 115 18.68 7.10 -14.72
N GLN A 116 17.67 7.97 -14.80
CA GLN A 116 17.86 9.42 -14.66
C GLN A 116 18.51 9.77 -13.31
N ASN A 117 18.08 9.15 -12.22
CA ASN A 117 18.66 9.41 -10.89
C ASN A 117 20.14 9.02 -10.79
N PHE A 118 20.56 7.93 -11.46
CA PHE A 118 21.97 7.53 -11.57
C PHE A 118 22.79 8.47 -12.47
N GLU A 119 22.18 9.07 -13.48
CA GLU A 119 22.84 10.08 -14.33
C GLU A 119 23.02 11.42 -13.60
N GLU A 120 22.06 11.82 -12.78
CA GLU A 120 22.07 13.08 -12.03
C GLU A 120 22.95 13.05 -10.77
N HIS A 121 23.08 11.88 -10.14
CA HIS A 121 23.85 11.68 -8.92
C HIS A 121 25.02 10.73 -9.18
N SER A 122 26.18 11.29 -9.51
CA SER A 122 27.41 10.52 -9.65
C SER A 122 27.90 10.07 -8.29
N ASP A 123 27.91 8.76 -8.06
CA ASP A 123 28.41 8.18 -6.82
C ASP A 123 29.93 7.96 -6.88
N GLN A 124 30.62 8.38 -5.83
CA GLN A 124 32.08 8.22 -5.70
C GLN A 124 32.48 6.95 -4.94
N SER A 125 31.52 6.28 -4.30
CA SER A 125 31.78 5.04 -3.55
C SER A 125 32.02 3.87 -4.52
N ALA A 126 33.07 3.09 -4.27
CA ALA A 126 33.31 1.83 -4.96
C ALA A 126 32.40 0.69 -4.44
N GLN A 127 31.68 0.91 -3.33
CA GLN A 127 30.85 -0.10 -2.69
C GLN A 127 29.47 -0.17 -3.34
N ARG A 128 29.25 -1.22 -4.14
CA ARG A 128 28.01 -1.46 -4.89
C ARG A 128 26.74 -1.30 -4.04
N PHE A 129 26.74 -1.88 -2.83
CA PHE A 129 25.58 -1.82 -1.94
C PHE A 129 25.35 -0.43 -1.37
N THR A 130 26.41 0.33 -1.06
CA THR A 130 26.28 1.73 -0.62
C THR A 130 25.62 2.57 -1.71
N VAL A 131 26.10 2.45 -2.95
CA VAL A 131 25.56 3.16 -4.12
C VAL A 131 24.08 2.84 -4.30
N VAL A 132 23.74 1.55 -4.35
CA VAL A 132 22.35 1.10 -4.51
C VAL A 132 21.44 1.61 -3.39
N ASN A 133 21.86 1.51 -2.12
CA ASN A 133 21.04 1.97 -1.00
C ASN A 133 20.87 3.50 -0.99
N ARG A 134 21.85 4.27 -1.47
CA ARG A 134 21.72 5.73 -1.66
C ARG A 134 20.68 6.06 -2.73
N HIS A 135 20.79 5.49 -3.92
CA HIS A 135 19.82 5.73 -4.99
C HIS A 135 18.42 5.21 -4.64
N TYR A 136 18.33 4.06 -3.96
CA TYR A 136 17.07 3.55 -3.42
C TYR A 136 16.41 4.60 -2.52
N ALA A 137 17.15 5.16 -1.55
CA ALA A 137 16.61 6.14 -0.61
C ALA A 137 16.09 7.40 -1.30
N LEU A 138 16.80 7.89 -2.33
CA LEU A 138 16.39 9.05 -3.13
C LEU A 138 15.14 8.79 -3.98
N LEU A 139 14.91 7.54 -4.39
CA LEU A 139 13.80 7.15 -5.26
C LEU A 139 12.57 6.60 -4.51
N ALA A 140 12.72 6.26 -3.23
CA ALA A 140 11.70 5.54 -2.45
C ALA A 140 10.33 6.23 -2.44
N GLU A 141 10.28 7.56 -2.32
CA GLU A 141 9.02 8.31 -2.33
C GLU A 141 8.31 8.24 -3.69
N LYS A 142 9.04 8.48 -4.78
CA LYS A 142 8.50 8.39 -6.14
C LYS A 142 8.05 6.96 -6.45
N PHE A 143 8.84 5.97 -6.03
CA PHE A 143 8.51 4.56 -6.23
C PHE A 143 7.26 4.16 -5.44
N LEU A 144 7.11 4.66 -4.21
CA LEU A 144 5.90 4.45 -3.42
C LEU A 144 4.67 4.97 -4.15
N GLN A 145 4.71 6.16 -4.76
CA GLN A 145 3.58 6.69 -5.52
C GLN A 145 3.23 5.79 -6.72
N TYR A 146 4.23 5.31 -7.45
CA TYR A 146 4.05 4.36 -8.54
C TYR A 146 3.42 3.05 -8.05
N ALA A 147 4.02 2.41 -7.05
CA ALA A 147 3.60 1.10 -6.56
C ALA A 147 2.22 1.16 -5.86
N MET A 148 1.93 2.24 -5.14
CA MET A 148 0.64 2.47 -4.47
C MET A 148 -0.52 2.46 -5.46
N SER A 149 -0.35 3.11 -6.62
CA SER A 149 -1.42 3.18 -7.62
C SER A 149 -1.82 1.79 -8.14
N ARG A 150 -0.83 0.91 -8.35
CA ARG A 150 -1.04 -0.48 -8.77
C ARG A 150 -1.66 -1.30 -7.66
N PHE A 151 -1.10 -1.22 -6.46
CA PHE A 151 -1.63 -1.88 -5.27
C PHE A 151 -3.11 -1.55 -5.03
N LEU A 152 -3.48 -0.27 -5.08
CA LEU A 152 -4.88 0.16 -4.92
C LEU A 152 -5.78 -0.36 -6.05
N SER A 153 -5.27 -0.42 -7.28
CA SER A 153 -6.01 -1.00 -8.41
C SER A 153 -6.31 -2.48 -8.17
N ASP A 154 -5.29 -3.26 -7.79
CA ASP A 154 -5.43 -4.70 -7.55
C ASP A 154 -6.40 -5.00 -6.40
N LYS A 155 -6.35 -4.19 -5.32
CA LYS A 155 -7.31 -4.31 -4.21
C LYS A 155 -8.72 -3.91 -4.64
N ARG A 156 -8.87 -2.87 -5.48
CA ARG A 156 -10.19 -2.48 -6.02
C ARG A 156 -10.80 -3.60 -6.85
N ASP A 157 -10.00 -4.27 -7.67
CA ASP A 157 -10.44 -5.39 -8.49
C ASP A 157 -10.85 -6.59 -7.61
N SER A 158 -10.07 -6.89 -6.57
CA SER A 158 -10.38 -7.94 -5.58
C SER A 158 -11.71 -7.68 -4.84
N ILE A 159 -11.92 -6.44 -4.38
CA ILE A 159 -13.18 -6.04 -3.74
C ILE A 159 -14.34 -6.16 -4.73
N SER A 160 -14.14 -5.71 -5.96
CA SER A 160 -15.16 -5.73 -7.01
C SER A 160 -15.57 -7.17 -7.34
N GLU A 161 -14.62 -8.11 -7.41
CA GLU A 161 -14.88 -9.53 -7.63
C GLU A 161 -15.77 -10.14 -6.54
N VAL A 162 -15.46 -9.86 -5.28
CA VAL A 162 -16.24 -10.36 -4.13
C VAL A 162 -17.64 -9.75 -4.09
N LEU A 163 -17.81 -8.53 -4.58
CA LEU A 163 -19.07 -7.80 -4.58
C LEU A 163 -19.88 -7.91 -5.88
N GLN A 164 -19.45 -8.71 -6.87
CA GLN A 164 -20.11 -8.79 -8.20
C GLN A 164 -21.63 -9.02 -8.17
N ASN A 165 -22.14 -9.69 -7.14
CA ASN A 165 -23.57 -9.99 -6.97
C ASN A 165 -24.25 -9.20 -5.85
N ALA A 166 -23.52 -8.27 -5.23
CA ALA A 166 -23.96 -7.53 -4.05
C ALA A 166 -24.39 -6.11 -4.43
N ASP A 167 -25.70 -5.87 -4.55
CA ASP A 167 -26.20 -4.51 -4.67
C ASP A 167 -26.32 -3.85 -3.29
N LEU A 168 -25.16 -3.47 -2.76
CA LEU A 168 -25.01 -2.85 -1.44
C LEU A 168 -25.71 -1.49 -1.35
N ASN A 169 -25.81 -0.77 -2.47
CA ASN A 169 -26.58 0.47 -2.54
C ASN A 169 -28.07 0.18 -2.41
N MET A 170 -28.60 -0.80 -3.14
CA MET A 170 -29.99 -1.24 -2.97
C MET A 170 -30.27 -1.75 -1.55
N LEU A 171 -29.35 -2.52 -0.95
CA LEU A 171 -29.50 -2.97 0.44
C LEU A 171 -29.55 -1.77 1.40
N TYR A 172 -28.64 -0.81 1.24
CA TYR A 172 -28.62 0.42 2.05
C TYR A 172 -29.94 1.20 1.91
N ASP A 173 -30.40 1.41 0.68
CA ASP A 173 -31.60 2.18 0.38
C ASP A 173 -32.86 1.50 0.92
N ARG A 174 -32.98 0.17 0.74
CA ARG A 174 -34.12 -0.61 1.26
C ARG A 174 -34.17 -0.61 2.78
N ILE A 175 -33.03 -0.75 3.46
CA ILE A 175 -33.00 -0.68 4.92
C ILE A 175 -33.34 0.75 5.38
N SER A 176 -32.72 1.76 4.77
CA SER A 176 -32.93 3.17 5.11
C SER A 176 -34.38 3.63 4.88
N ALA A 177 -35.08 3.06 3.89
CA ALA A 177 -36.50 3.32 3.68
C ALA A 177 -37.39 2.89 4.86
N VAL A 178 -36.96 1.91 5.66
CA VAL A 178 -37.71 1.40 6.82
C VAL A 178 -37.29 2.06 8.12
N VAL A 179 -35.97 2.19 8.36
CA VAL A 179 -35.43 2.66 9.66
C VAL A 179 -34.92 4.11 9.63
N GLY A 180 -34.92 4.74 8.47
CA GLY A 180 -34.28 6.03 8.21
C GLY A 180 -32.78 5.89 7.93
N GLU A 181 -32.18 6.93 7.36
CA GLU A 181 -30.74 6.98 7.08
C GLU A 181 -29.86 7.04 8.35
N PRO A 182 -30.19 7.80 9.43
CA PRO A 182 -29.25 7.98 10.54
C PRO A 182 -28.78 6.69 11.24
N PRO A 183 -29.63 5.67 11.46
CA PRO A 183 -29.18 4.36 11.96
C PRO A 183 -28.18 3.66 11.02
N MET A 184 -28.40 3.73 9.71
CA MET A 184 -27.51 3.14 8.71
C MET A 184 -26.17 3.89 8.61
N GLU A 185 -26.19 5.22 8.69
CA GLU A 185 -24.97 6.02 8.79
C GLU A 185 -24.17 5.71 10.06
N ARG A 186 -24.87 5.49 11.18
CA ARG A 186 -24.24 5.08 12.43
C ARG A 186 -23.58 3.70 12.28
N ILE A 187 -24.27 2.72 11.69
CA ILE A 187 -23.65 1.40 11.38
C ILE A 187 -22.38 1.59 10.56
N ASN A 188 -22.46 2.34 9.45
CA ASN A 188 -21.31 2.57 8.58
C ASN A 188 -20.12 3.19 9.29
N ARG A 189 -20.37 4.15 10.18
CA ARG A 189 -19.32 4.75 11.00
C ARG A 189 -18.70 3.72 11.94
N MET A 190 -19.51 2.96 12.68
CA MET A 190 -19.04 1.93 13.61
C MET A 190 -18.25 0.83 12.89
N LEU A 191 -18.70 0.44 11.70
CA LEU A 191 -18.00 -0.51 10.84
C LEU A 191 -16.62 0.00 10.40
N LYS A 192 -16.52 1.27 9.99
CA LYS A 192 -15.24 1.91 9.64
C LYS A 192 -14.30 1.96 10.84
N GLU A 193 -14.78 2.45 11.98
CA GLU A 193 -14.01 2.56 13.22
C GLU A 193 -13.46 1.21 13.70
N GLN A 194 -14.26 0.15 13.60
CA GLN A 194 -13.89 -1.17 14.10
C GLN A 194 -13.02 -1.98 13.15
N PHE A 195 -13.29 -1.93 11.85
CA PHE A 195 -12.71 -2.86 10.89
C PHE A 195 -11.76 -2.21 9.88
N LEU A 196 -11.73 -0.88 9.80
CA LEU A 196 -10.93 -0.12 8.83
C LEU A 196 -10.05 0.94 9.51
N ALA A 197 -9.73 0.75 10.81
CA ALA A 197 -8.90 1.68 11.58
C ALA A 197 -7.50 1.88 10.97
N VAL A 198 -6.93 0.83 10.39
CA VAL A 198 -5.68 0.88 9.61
C VAL A 198 -5.98 0.45 8.18
N PRO A 199 -6.07 1.38 7.22
CA PRO A 199 -6.32 1.05 5.83
C PRO A 199 -5.13 0.33 5.19
N ALA A 200 -5.42 -0.50 4.18
CA ALA A 200 -4.43 -1.26 3.43
C ALA A 200 -3.32 -0.36 2.83
N SER A 201 -3.67 0.84 2.37
CA SER A 201 -2.71 1.83 1.84
C SER A 201 -1.67 2.28 2.88
N MET A 202 -2.07 2.43 4.14
CA MET A 202 -1.13 2.77 5.22
C MET A 202 -0.21 1.59 5.53
N GLY A 203 -0.75 0.37 5.58
CA GLY A 203 0.04 -0.85 5.74
C GLY A 203 1.09 -0.99 4.64
N PHE A 204 0.69 -0.79 3.39
CA PHE A 204 1.58 -0.85 2.22
C PHE A 204 2.69 0.19 2.27
N SER A 205 2.34 1.45 2.56
CA SER A 205 3.31 2.54 2.72
C SER A 205 4.29 2.26 3.86
N TYR A 206 3.80 1.67 4.95
CA TYR A 206 4.61 1.30 6.09
C TYR A 206 5.60 0.18 5.75
N GLY A 207 5.18 -0.84 5.00
CA GLY A 207 6.07 -1.90 4.50
C GLY A 207 7.26 -1.35 3.70
N LEU A 208 6.98 -0.45 2.76
CA LEU A 208 8.03 0.21 1.98
C LEU A 208 8.93 1.11 2.85
N SER A 209 8.34 1.78 3.85
CA SER A 209 9.09 2.59 4.81
C SER A 209 10.05 1.75 5.66
N CYS A 210 9.67 0.51 6.03
CA CYS A 210 10.58 -0.42 6.70
C CYS A 210 11.78 -0.77 5.81
N ALA A 211 11.56 -1.05 4.53
CA ALA A 211 12.66 -1.32 3.61
C ALA A 211 13.54 -0.08 3.33
N LEU A 212 12.95 1.13 3.33
CA LEU A 212 13.72 2.38 3.28
C LEU A 212 14.61 2.55 4.51
N LEU A 213 14.12 2.23 5.71
CA LEU A 213 14.93 2.27 6.92
C LEU A 213 16.14 1.34 6.79
N ASP A 214 15.95 0.11 6.31
CA ASP A 214 17.06 -0.84 6.06
C ASP A 214 18.12 -0.23 5.14
N SER A 215 17.71 0.48 4.08
CA SER A 215 18.62 1.17 3.17
C SER A 215 19.32 2.37 3.80
N LEU A 216 18.62 3.17 4.61
CA LEU A 216 19.19 4.35 5.28
C LEU A 216 20.22 4.00 6.35
N VAL A 217 20.03 2.89 7.07
CA VAL A 217 20.94 2.43 8.13
C VAL A 217 22.09 1.57 7.62
N TYR A 218 22.11 1.23 6.32
CA TYR A 218 23.20 0.49 5.72
C TYR A 218 24.54 1.22 5.94
N GLU A 219 25.50 0.52 6.54
CA GLU A 219 26.84 1.05 6.82
C GLU A 219 27.77 0.80 5.64
N ASP A 220 28.34 1.87 5.11
CA ASP A 220 29.41 1.81 4.13
C ASP A 220 30.71 1.40 4.82
N SER A 221 31.27 0.26 4.41
CA SER A 221 32.41 -0.35 5.10
C SER A 221 33.74 0.37 4.85
N GLU A 222 33.81 1.29 3.89
CA GLU A 222 34.98 2.12 3.60
C GLU A 222 35.04 3.34 4.53
N THR A 223 33.91 4.00 4.75
CA THR A 223 33.81 5.24 5.52
C THR A 223 33.35 5.02 6.96
N GLY A 224 32.75 3.87 7.26
CA GLY A 224 32.07 3.59 8.53
C GLY A 224 30.82 4.44 8.76
N LYS A 225 30.33 5.13 7.72
CA LYS A 225 29.14 5.98 7.78
C LYS A 225 27.92 5.22 7.28
N GLN A 226 26.76 5.54 7.84
CA GLN A 226 25.49 5.05 7.34
C GLN A 226 25.03 5.87 6.13
N VAL A 227 24.24 5.26 5.25
CA VAL A 227 23.72 5.91 4.03
C VAL A 227 23.05 7.26 4.32
N PHE A 228 22.24 7.37 5.38
CA PHE A 228 21.62 8.67 5.70
C PHE A 228 22.65 9.76 6.04
N GLN A 229 23.79 9.40 6.64
CA GLN A 229 24.86 10.36 6.97
C GLN A 229 25.55 10.83 5.68
N LEU A 230 25.78 9.91 4.73
CA LEU A 230 26.33 10.26 3.41
C LEU A 230 25.39 11.22 2.66
N LEU A 231 24.08 10.95 2.67
CA LEU A 231 23.09 11.82 2.04
C LEU A 231 23.00 13.21 2.71
N MET A 232 23.19 13.27 4.03
CA MET A 232 23.27 14.55 4.76
C MET A 232 24.53 15.35 4.39
N ASP A 233 25.66 14.67 4.17
CA ASP A 233 26.89 15.32 3.72
C ASP A 233 26.69 15.94 2.32
N ASP A 234 26.06 15.24 1.39
CA ASP A 234 25.73 15.77 0.05
C ASP A 234 24.84 17.03 0.12
N CYS A 235 23.82 17.00 0.98
CA CYS A 235 22.95 18.15 1.21
C CYS A 235 23.73 19.35 1.75
N SER A 236 24.69 19.10 2.64
CA SER A 236 25.53 20.13 3.24
C SER A 236 26.48 20.77 2.22
N GLU A 237 26.92 20.01 1.21
CA GLU A 237 27.71 20.53 0.09
C GLU A 237 26.87 21.40 -0.85
N LYS A 238 25.63 21.01 -1.16
CA LYS A 238 24.71 21.79 -2.00
C LYS A 238 24.28 23.13 -1.39
N LEU A 239 24.37 23.28 -0.07
CA LEU A 239 24.00 24.50 0.66
C LEU A 239 25.14 25.53 0.76
N LYS A 240 26.35 25.20 0.33
CA LYS A 240 27.52 26.08 0.33
C LYS A 240 27.66 26.81 -1.02
#